data_AF-A0A1I7Y4P8-F1
#
_entry.id   AF-A0A1I7Y4P8-F1
#
_cell.length_a   1.000
_cell.length_b   1.000
_cell.length_c   1.000
_cell.angle_alpha   90.00
_cell.angle_beta   90.00
_cell.angle_gamma   90.00
#
_symmetry.space_group_name_H-M   'P 1'
#
loop_
_entity.id
_entity.type
_entity.pdbx_description
1 polymer ?
#
loop_
_entity_poly.entity_id
_entity_poly.type
_entity_poly.pdbx_seq_one_letter_code
_entity_poly.pdbx_strand_id
1 'polypeptide(L)'
;MLLAPLALLVASLMVAPTSGVVETVPAVRVVRFQVDYPDADVSLVNKHAKWTTMLRNSVLASLRFINKHWLVCGGTELDKRTNDCGKLQVTGEVVENNHYRVNMTFISERDPIRNSKVDATSTVFGVVQIGLKGGIFQYTNALRALGKPAQTLGFDEAFFCYRGSTLFQQDKCRKTDVRSV
;
A
#
# COMPACT_ATOMS: atom_id res chain seq x y z
N MET A 1 54.86 -62.14 11.99
CA MET A 1 54.71 -60.71 12.37
C MET A 1 55.41 -59.94 11.27
N LEU A 2 54.86 -59.05 10.44
CA LEU A 2 53.67 -58.18 10.44
C LEU A 2 52.98 -58.33 9.04
N LEU A 3 51.68 -58.59 8.93
CA LEU A 3 50.55 -57.63 8.90
C LEU A 3 50.59 -56.63 7.73
N ALA A 4 49.90 -56.99 6.64
CA ALA A 4 49.18 -56.02 5.79
C ALA A 4 47.93 -55.54 6.55
N PRO A 5 47.41 -54.33 6.27
CA PRO A 5 46.26 -54.33 5.37
C PRO A 5 46.19 -53.14 4.39
N LEU A 6 45.50 -53.41 3.28
CA LEU A 6 44.87 -52.45 2.39
C LEU A 6 44.07 -51.40 3.20
N ALA A 7 44.38 -50.12 3.02
CA ALA A 7 43.48 -49.04 3.39
C ALA A 7 42.72 -48.61 2.12
N LEU A 8 41.48 -49.06 2.03
CA LEU A 8 40.52 -48.71 0.98
C LEU A 8 40.16 -47.22 1.08
N LEU A 9 40.28 -46.51 -0.05
CA LEU A 9 39.71 -45.19 -0.27
C LEU A 9 38.21 -45.18 -0.01
N VAL A 10 37.74 -44.28 0.86
CA VAL A 10 36.37 -43.75 0.82
C VAL A 10 36.46 -42.24 1.02
N ALA A 11 36.67 -41.52 -0.08
CA ALA A 11 36.48 -40.07 -0.12
C ALA A 11 34.97 -39.80 -0.13
N SER A 12 34.40 -39.57 1.05
CA SER A 12 33.01 -39.14 1.19
C SER A 12 32.82 -37.77 0.54
N LEU A 13 32.31 -37.76 -0.70
CA LEU A 13 31.87 -36.56 -1.39
C LEU A 13 30.63 -36.02 -0.64
N MET A 14 30.85 -35.05 0.24
CA MET A 14 29.77 -34.25 0.84
C MET A 14 29.14 -33.42 -0.28
N VAL A 15 28.11 -33.97 -0.94
CA VAL A 15 27.22 -33.17 -1.79
C VAL A 15 26.42 -32.28 -0.84
N ALA A 16 26.89 -31.05 -0.64
CA ALA A 16 26.08 -30.03 0.01
C ALA A 16 24.77 -29.88 -0.78
N PRO A 17 23.60 -29.94 -0.15
CA PRO A 17 22.36 -29.62 -0.85
C PRO A 17 22.51 -28.17 -1.33
N THR A 18 22.50 -27.98 -2.65
CA THR A 18 22.29 -26.65 -3.23
C THR A 18 20.91 -26.23 -2.77
N SER A 19 20.83 -25.44 -1.70
CA SER A 19 19.63 -24.69 -1.35
C SER A 19 19.36 -23.80 -2.54
N GLY A 20 18.45 -24.25 -3.42
CA GLY A 20 18.01 -23.46 -4.57
C GLY A 20 17.60 -22.10 -4.04
N VAL A 21 18.29 -21.06 -4.48
CA VAL A 21 17.97 -19.69 -4.11
C VAL A 21 16.57 -19.43 -4.64
N VAL A 22 15.60 -19.44 -3.74
CA VAL A 22 14.22 -19.14 -4.07
C VAL A 22 14.17 -17.67 -4.49
N GLU A 23 14.00 -17.41 -5.78
CA GLU A 23 13.88 -16.05 -6.30
C GLU A 23 12.58 -15.42 -5.76
N THR A 24 12.73 -14.42 -4.90
CA THR A 24 11.60 -13.66 -4.33
C THR A 24 11.67 -12.21 -4.76
N VAL A 25 10.51 -11.62 -5.08
CA VAL A 25 10.35 -10.19 -5.37
C VAL A 25 9.47 -9.53 -4.31
N PRO A 26 9.59 -8.21 -4.08
CA PRO A 26 8.70 -7.51 -3.16
C PRO A 26 7.22 -7.62 -3.57
N ALA A 27 6.34 -7.89 -2.61
CA ALA A 27 4.90 -7.83 -2.84
C ALA A 27 4.43 -6.38 -2.98
N VAL A 28 3.33 -6.20 -3.70
CA VAL A 28 2.64 -4.91 -3.87
C VAL A 28 1.92 -4.57 -2.58
N ARG A 29 2.28 -3.46 -1.94
CA ARG A 29 1.58 -2.95 -0.75
C ARG A 29 0.36 -2.14 -1.17
N VAL A 30 -0.81 -2.54 -0.69
CA VAL A 30 -2.06 -1.80 -0.85
C VAL A 30 -2.49 -1.33 0.53
N VAL A 31 -2.74 -0.03 0.65
CA VAL A 31 -3.21 0.59 1.90
C VAL A 31 -4.64 1.08 1.72
N ARG A 32 -5.43 0.96 2.79
CA ARG A 32 -6.75 1.57 2.91
C ARG A 32 -6.72 2.54 4.07
N PHE A 33 -7.08 3.78 3.78
CA PHE A 33 -7.35 4.79 4.78
C PHE A 33 -8.85 5.04 4.88
N GLN A 34 -9.34 5.20 6.12
CA GLN A 34 -10.73 5.50 6.41
C GLN A 34 -10.82 6.83 7.15
N VAL A 35 -11.54 7.78 6.57
CA VAL A 35 -11.79 9.09 7.15
C VAL A 35 -13.26 9.18 7.50
N ASP A 36 -13.52 9.37 8.78
CA ASP A 36 -14.84 9.52 9.35
C ASP A 36 -15.22 11.01 9.41
N TYR A 37 -16.45 11.33 9.03
CA TYR A 37 -17.04 12.66 9.06
C TYR A 37 -18.33 12.63 9.88
N PRO A 38 -18.23 12.78 11.21
CA PRO A 38 -19.36 12.58 12.13
C PRO A 38 -20.48 13.61 11.96
N ASP A 39 -20.14 14.83 11.52
CA ASP A 39 -21.07 15.95 11.38
C ASP A 39 -21.48 16.21 9.92
N ALA A 40 -21.50 15.16 9.08
CA ALA A 40 -21.80 15.32 7.67
C ALA A 40 -23.29 15.64 7.43
N ASP A 41 -23.56 16.61 6.55
CA ASP A 41 -24.89 16.87 6.01
C ASP A 41 -25.17 15.92 4.84
N VAL A 42 -25.65 14.73 5.17
CA VAL A 42 -26.00 13.68 4.20
C VAL A 42 -27.06 14.17 3.20
N SER A 43 -27.91 15.12 3.59
CA SER A 43 -28.91 15.68 2.68
C SER A 43 -28.26 16.47 1.53
N LEU A 44 -27.16 17.17 1.81
CA LEU A 44 -26.37 17.88 0.79
C LEU A 44 -25.54 16.90 -0.05
N VAL A 45 -24.96 15.87 0.58
CA VAL A 45 -24.23 14.81 -0.14
C VAL A 45 -25.11 14.19 -1.23
N ASN A 46 -26.34 13.83 -0.90
CA ASN A 46 -27.28 13.18 -1.82
C ASN A 46 -27.77 14.10 -2.96
N LYS A 47 -27.67 15.42 -2.81
CA LYS A 47 -28.03 16.39 -3.86
C LYS A 47 -26.98 16.48 -4.98
N HIS A 48 -25.77 15.97 -4.75
CA HIS A 48 -24.68 16.05 -5.74
C HIS A 48 -24.64 14.82 -6.66
N ALA A 49 -25.17 14.94 -7.88
CA ALA A 49 -25.21 13.86 -8.88
C ALA A 49 -23.84 13.24 -9.25
N LYS A 50 -22.73 13.95 -8.98
CA LYS A 50 -21.35 13.49 -9.27
C LYS A 50 -20.49 13.38 -8.01
N TRP A 51 -21.12 13.12 -6.86
CA TRP A 51 -20.45 13.08 -5.55
C TRP A 51 -19.22 12.16 -5.54
N THR A 52 -19.36 10.91 -6.01
CA THR A 52 -18.26 9.94 -6.04
C THR A 52 -17.08 10.43 -6.88
N THR A 53 -17.33 11.02 -8.05
CA THR A 53 -16.27 11.57 -8.90
C THR A 53 -15.58 12.76 -8.24
N MET A 54 -16.36 13.64 -7.60
CA MET A 54 -15.83 14.80 -6.89
C MET A 54 -14.97 14.39 -5.70
N LEU A 55 -15.45 13.42 -4.90
CA LEU A 55 -14.73 12.86 -3.78
C LEU A 55 -13.41 12.22 -4.24
N ARG A 56 -13.46 11.40 -5.29
CA ARG A 56 -12.26 10.80 -5.88
C ARG A 56 -11.25 11.85 -6.34
N ASN A 57 -11.70 12.89 -7.02
CA ASN A 57 -10.82 13.95 -7.53
C ASN A 57 -10.19 14.76 -6.39
N SER A 58 -10.94 15.04 -5.33
CA SER A 58 -10.41 15.71 -4.14
C SER A 58 -9.33 14.86 -3.47
N VAL A 59 -9.63 13.60 -3.15
CA VAL A 59 -8.67 12.68 -2.52
C VAL A 59 -7.43 12.49 -3.39
N LEU A 60 -7.59 12.34 -4.71
CA LEU A 60 -6.46 12.24 -5.62
C LEU A 60 -5.59 13.50 -5.60
N ALA A 61 -6.19 14.68 -5.58
CA ALA A 61 -5.45 15.94 -5.45
C ALA A 61 -4.67 16.01 -4.13
N SER A 62 -5.27 15.57 -3.02
CA SER A 62 -4.63 15.46 -1.70
C SER A 62 -3.44 14.53 -1.70
N LEU A 63 -3.62 13.33 -2.23
CA LEU A 63 -2.55 12.34 -2.30
C LEU A 63 -1.43 12.84 -3.21
N ARG A 64 -1.73 13.50 -4.33
CA ARG A 64 -0.70 14.13 -5.18
C ARG A 64 0.05 15.25 -4.46
N PHE A 65 -0.64 16.04 -3.65
CA PHE A 65 -0.01 17.09 -2.85
C PHE A 65 0.94 16.51 -1.80
N ILE A 66 0.52 15.45 -1.09
CA ILE A 66 1.40 14.71 -0.18
C ILE A 66 2.56 14.11 -0.98
N ASN A 67 2.28 13.46 -2.12
CA ASN A 67 3.26 12.72 -2.92
C ASN A 67 4.38 13.61 -3.45
N LYS A 68 4.08 14.89 -3.71
CA LYS A 68 5.09 15.90 -4.10
C LYS A 68 6.17 16.10 -3.04
N HIS A 69 5.88 15.83 -1.76
CA HIS A 69 6.77 16.05 -0.63
C HIS A 69 7.27 14.75 -0.01
N TRP A 70 6.43 13.71 0.00
CA TRP A 70 6.70 12.41 0.60
C TRP A 70 6.31 11.34 -0.40
N LEU A 71 7.21 10.45 -0.78
CA LEU A 71 6.93 9.42 -1.78
C LEU A 71 6.00 8.34 -1.21
N VAL A 72 4.70 8.64 -1.13
CA VAL A 72 3.65 7.77 -0.57
C VAL A 72 3.05 6.84 -1.59
N CYS A 73 2.95 7.28 -2.84
CA CYS A 73 2.34 6.53 -3.92
C CYS A 73 3.42 5.74 -4.62
N GLY A 74 3.22 4.43 -4.67
CA GLY A 74 4.21 3.49 -5.13
C GLY A 74 3.60 2.39 -5.98
N GLY A 75 4.49 1.57 -6.51
CA GLY A 75 4.17 0.39 -7.30
C GLY A 75 5.46 -0.29 -7.75
N THR A 76 5.38 -1.25 -8.66
CA THR A 76 6.59 -1.90 -9.17
C THR A 76 7.50 -0.93 -9.93
N GLU A 77 8.72 -1.35 -10.26
CA GLU A 77 9.61 -0.62 -11.20
C GLU A 77 8.88 -0.17 -12.50
N LEU A 78 7.84 -0.90 -12.92
CA LEU A 78 6.99 -0.54 -14.05
C LEU A 78 6.02 0.62 -13.73
N ASP A 79 5.50 0.69 -12.50
CA ASP A 79 4.58 1.72 -12.03
C ASP A 79 5.29 3.01 -11.58
N LYS A 80 6.60 2.95 -11.25
CA LYS A 80 7.44 4.11 -10.87
C LYS A 80 7.42 5.25 -11.90
N ARG A 81 7.06 4.96 -13.15
CA ARG A 81 6.93 5.96 -14.22
C ARG A 81 5.70 6.87 -14.05
N THR A 82 4.80 6.54 -13.12
CA THR A 82 3.49 7.17 -12.91
C THR A 82 3.25 7.45 -11.42
N ASN A 83 4.17 8.18 -10.76
CA ASN A 83 4.09 8.63 -9.35
C ASN A 83 2.89 9.55 -9.02
N ASP A 84 1.69 9.26 -9.51
CA ASP A 84 0.53 10.16 -9.50
C ASP A 84 -0.65 9.62 -8.69
N CYS A 85 -0.45 8.51 -7.96
CA CYS A 85 -1.47 7.81 -7.18
C CYS A 85 -2.67 7.33 -8.04
N GLY A 86 -2.51 7.19 -9.36
CA GLY A 86 -3.62 7.06 -10.32
C GLY A 86 -4.48 5.80 -10.20
N LYS A 87 -3.96 4.74 -9.58
CA LYS A 87 -4.70 3.51 -9.23
C LYS A 87 -5.54 3.63 -7.94
N LEU A 88 -5.81 4.85 -7.50
CA LEU A 88 -6.67 5.17 -6.36
C LEU A 88 -8.12 4.75 -6.60
N GLN A 89 -8.64 3.96 -5.66
CA GLN A 89 -10.06 3.70 -5.48
C GLN A 89 -10.59 4.53 -4.31
N VAL A 90 -11.68 5.24 -4.52
CA VAL A 90 -12.36 6.01 -3.47
C VAL A 90 -13.82 5.60 -3.43
N THR A 91 -14.28 5.26 -2.24
CA THR A 91 -15.70 5.05 -1.95
C THR A 91 -16.10 5.96 -0.82
N GLY A 92 -17.40 6.24 -0.73
CA GLY A 92 -17.95 6.86 0.45
C GLY A 92 -19.33 6.28 0.73
N GLU A 93 -19.66 6.24 2.02
CA GLU A 93 -20.83 5.55 2.53
C GLU A 93 -21.45 6.36 3.67
N VAL A 94 -22.78 6.36 3.73
CA VAL A 94 -23.52 6.87 4.87
C VAL A 94 -23.53 5.78 5.93
N VAL A 95 -22.93 6.08 7.07
CA VAL A 95 -22.95 5.26 8.28
C VAL A 95 -24.09 5.77 9.17
N GLU A 96 -24.46 5.01 10.19
CA GLU A 96 -25.52 5.39 11.13
C GLU A 96 -25.33 6.80 11.73
N ASN A 97 -26.43 7.48 12.04
CA ASN A 97 -26.47 8.82 12.66
C ASN A 97 -25.90 9.98 11.81
N ASN A 98 -26.17 10.00 10.50
CA ASN A 98 -25.66 11.03 9.57
C ASN A 98 -24.13 11.14 9.50
N HIS A 99 -23.44 10.09 9.95
CA HIS A 99 -22.02 9.95 9.78
C HIS A 99 -21.72 9.60 8.32
N TYR A 100 -20.78 10.31 7.69
CA TYR A 100 -20.27 9.92 6.38
C TYR A 100 -18.85 9.37 6.50
N ARG A 101 -18.58 8.22 5.88
CA ARG A 101 -17.25 7.62 5.84
C ARG A 101 -16.69 7.66 4.44
N VAL A 102 -15.43 8.07 4.32
CA VAL A 102 -14.67 8.04 3.08
C VAL A 102 -13.60 6.97 3.20
N ASN A 103 -13.59 6.02 2.27
CA ASN A 103 -12.54 5.03 2.16
C ASN A 103 -11.68 5.35 0.93
N MET A 104 -10.37 5.40 1.11
CA MET A 104 -9.42 5.57 0.03
C MET A 104 -8.42 4.41 0.04
N THR A 105 -8.35 3.69 -1.07
CA THR A 105 -7.47 2.53 -1.24
C THR A 105 -6.54 2.77 -2.40
N PHE A 106 -5.24 2.63 -2.18
CA PHE A 106 -4.24 2.82 -3.23
C PHE A 106 -2.99 1.98 -2.97
N ILE A 107 -2.19 1.80 -4.02
CA ILE A 107 -0.88 1.15 -3.92
C ILE A 107 0.10 2.17 -3.33
N SER A 108 0.69 1.84 -2.18
CA SER A 108 1.63 2.72 -1.52
C SER A 108 3.06 2.21 -1.61
N GLU A 109 4.01 3.12 -1.44
CA GLU A 109 5.39 2.76 -1.13
C GLU A 109 5.48 2.05 0.22
N ARG A 110 6.62 1.37 0.43
CA ARG A 110 6.94 0.74 1.71
C ARG A 110 7.54 1.73 2.67
N ASP A 111 7.18 1.56 3.94
CA ASP A 111 7.84 2.31 5.01
C ASP A 111 9.27 1.76 5.22
N PRO A 112 10.25 2.62 5.54
CA PRO A 112 10.14 4.07 5.61
C PRO A 112 10.07 4.72 4.22
N ILE A 113 9.11 5.64 4.05
CA ILE A 113 9.03 6.47 2.85
C ILE A 113 9.97 7.67 2.98
N ARG A 114 10.51 8.12 1.85
CA ARG A 114 11.46 9.24 1.79
C ARG A 114 10.76 10.53 1.44
N ASN A 115 11.25 11.62 2.01
CA ASN A 115 10.92 12.95 1.53
C ASN A 115 11.60 13.19 0.17
N SER A 116 10.94 13.93 -0.72
CA SER A 116 11.42 14.18 -2.09
C SER A 116 12.49 15.28 -2.18
N LYS A 117 12.66 16.09 -1.13
CA LYS A 117 13.52 17.29 -1.13
C LYS A 117 14.60 17.29 -0.06
N VAL A 118 14.34 16.65 1.07
CA VAL A 118 15.25 16.61 2.22
C VAL A 118 15.55 15.17 2.61
N ASP A 119 16.67 14.93 3.29
CA ASP A 119 17.02 13.60 3.78
C ASP A 119 16.24 13.29 5.07
N ALA A 120 14.94 13.02 4.91
CA ALA A 120 14.03 12.67 5.98
C ALA A 120 13.21 11.45 5.59
N THR A 121 12.84 10.66 6.60
CA THR A 121 11.99 9.47 6.45
C THR A 121 10.75 9.57 7.32
N SER A 122 9.67 8.89 6.90
CA SER A 122 8.43 8.81 7.66
C SER A 122 7.68 7.52 7.30
N THR A 123 6.46 7.37 7.80
CA THR A 123 5.53 6.31 7.39
C THR A 123 4.40 6.88 6.53
N VAL A 124 3.85 6.05 5.65
CA VAL A 124 2.65 6.40 4.84
C VAL A 124 1.51 6.84 5.75
N PHE A 125 1.26 6.12 6.85
CA PHE A 125 0.28 6.52 7.86
C PHE A 125 0.55 7.91 8.43
N GLY A 126 1.78 8.18 8.87
CA GLY A 126 2.13 9.43 9.54
C GLY A 126 1.92 10.65 8.64
N VAL A 127 2.38 10.59 7.38
CA VAL A 127 2.26 11.73 6.47
C VAL A 127 0.82 11.96 6.00
N VAL A 128 0.03 10.90 5.82
CA VAL A 128 -1.40 11.01 5.48
C VAL A 128 -2.18 11.58 6.67
N GLN A 129 -1.88 11.14 7.90
CA GLN A 129 -2.47 11.66 9.13
C GLN A 129 -2.17 13.16 9.32
N ILE A 130 -0.94 13.61 9.04
CA ILE A 130 -0.58 15.03 9.05
C ILE A 130 -1.39 15.79 7.99
N GLY A 131 -1.51 15.23 6.79
CA GLY A 131 -2.35 15.77 5.73
C GLY A 131 -3.79 15.96 6.17
N LEU A 132 -4.40 14.93 6.75
CA LEU A 132 -5.77 14.97 7.28
C LEU A 132 -5.96 16.11 8.27
N LYS A 133 -5.05 16.23 9.25
CA LYS A 133 -5.06 17.33 10.23
C LYS A 133 -4.92 18.71 9.58
N GLY A 134 -4.21 18.80 8.46
CA GLY A 134 -4.09 20.00 7.63
C GLY A 134 -5.30 20.29 6.75
N GLY A 135 -6.38 19.49 6.82
CA GLY A 135 -7.61 19.70 6.05
C GLY A 135 -7.49 19.39 4.56
N ILE A 136 -6.42 18.71 4.13
CA ILE A 136 -6.13 18.56 2.71
C ILE A 136 -7.13 17.64 1.98
N PHE A 137 -8.00 16.89 2.65
CA PHE A 137 -8.94 15.98 1.95
C PHE A 137 -10.22 16.66 1.44
N GLN A 138 -10.40 17.96 1.66
CA GLN A 138 -11.59 18.73 1.30
C GLN A 138 -11.28 19.88 0.32
N TYR A 139 -10.80 19.56 -0.89
CA TYR A 139 -10.34 20.57 -1.87
C TYR A 139 -11.44 21.34 -2.61
N THR A 140 -12.71 20.99 -2.43
CA THR A 140 -13.82 21.66 -3.15
C THR A 140 -14.87 22.16 -2.17
N ASN A 141 -15.53 23.27 -2.52
CA ASN A 141 -16.57 23.87 -1.68
C ASN A 141 -17.75 22.93 -1.41
N ALA A 142 -18.06 22.05 -2.35
CA ALA A 142 -19.13 21.06 -2.17
C ALA A 142 -18.79 20.01 -1.09
N LEU A 143 -17.51 19.74 -0.84
CA LEU A 143 -17.09 18.84 0.25
C LEU A 143 -17.23 19.47 1.65
N ARG A 144 -17.64 20.74 1.75
CA ARG A 144 -18.09 21.32 3.03
C ARG A 144 -19.29 20.59 3.62
N ALA A 145 -20.08 19.90 2.79
CA ALA A 145 -21.15 19.01 3.25
C ALA A 145 -20.64 17.89 4.17
N LEU A 146 -19.35 17.53 4.14
CA LEU A 146 -18.77 16.56 5.06
C LEU A 146 -18.48 17.13 6.45
N GLY A 147 -18.51 18.45 6.66
CA GLY A 147 -18.14 19.02 7.96
C GLY A 147 -16.67 18.79 8.31
N LYS A 148 -16.35 18.60 9.59
CA LYS A 148 -14.97 18.32 10.04
C LYS A 148 -14.71 16.81 10.04
N PRO A 149 -13.54 16.34 9.59
CA PRO A 149 -13.16 14.95 9.78
C PRO A 149 -12.89 14.66 11.26
N ALA A 150 -13.11 13.40 11.66
CA ALA A 150 -12.62 12.88 12.91
C ALA A 150 -11.08 12.97 12.96
N GLN A 151 -10.53 13.10 14.17
CA GLN A 151 -9.08 13.23 14.35
C GLN A 151 -8.34 11.90 14.13
N THR A 152 -9.06 10.79 14.22
CA THR A 152 -8.54 9.44 14.03
C THR A 152 -8.77 8.99 12.60
N LEU A 153 -7.70 8.47 11.99
CA LEU A 153 -7.71 7.90 10.66
C LEU A 153 -7.63 6.37 10.79
N GLY A 154 -8.62 5.67 10.22
CA GLY A 154 -8.53 4.22 10.08
C GLY A 154 -7.45 3.86 9.07
N PHE A 155 -6.69 2.80 9.33
CA PHE A 155 -5.60 2.36 8.49
C PHE A 155 -5.50 0.83 8.47
N ASP A 156 -5.62 0.28 7.27
CA ASP A 156 -5.38 -1.13 7.00
C ASP A 156 -4.36 -1.26 5.87
N GLU A 157 -3.59 -2.34 5.88
CA GLU A 157 -2.69 -2.68 4.79
C GLU A 157 -2.74 -4.16 4.44
N ALA A 158 -2.49 -4.45 3.17
CA ALA A 158 -2.39 -5.81 2.65
C ALA A 158 -1.35 -5.88 1.54
N PHE A 159 -0.77 -7.07 1.37
CA PHE A 159 0.27 -7.33 0.39
C PHE A 159 -0.22 -8.32 -0.66
N PHE A 160 -0.01 -7.98 -1.93
CA PHE A 160 -0.49 -8.76 -3.06
C PHE A 160 0.64 -9.12 -4.01
N CYS A 161 0.51 -10.29 -4.62
CA CYS A 161 1.41 -10.76 -5.66
C CYS A 161 0.75 -10.68 -7.03
N TYR A 162 1.56 -10.43 -8.06
CA TYR A 162 1.10 -10.57 -9.43
C TYR A 162 0.79 -12.04 -9.76
N ARG A 163 -0.05 -12.23 -10.79
CA ARG A 163 -0.45 -13.55 -11.27
C ARG A 163 0.78 -14.42 -11.55
N GLY A 164 0.73 -15.69 -11.11
CA GLY A 164 1.85 -16.63 -11.23
C GLY A 164 2.86 -16.58 -10.08
N SER A 165 2.57 -15.81 -9.02
CA SER A 165 3.34 -15.79 -7.78
C SER A 165 2.46 -15.95 -6.56
N THR A 166 3.02 -16.49 -5.48
CA THR A 166 2.33 -16.68 -4.19
C THR A 166 2.97 -15.82 -3.13
N LEU A 167 2.15 -15.28 -2.21
CA LEU A 167 2.63 -14.53 -1.07
C LEU A 167 3.50 -15.43 -0.18
N PHE A 168 4.65 -14.91 0.20
CA PHE A 168 5.67 -15.57 1.00
C PHE A 168 6.14 -14.60 2.08
N GLN A 169 6.27 -15.06 3.32
CA GLN A 169 6.71 -14.22 4.46
C GLN A 169 5.90 -12.92 4.61
N GLN A 170 4.61 -12.93 4.24
CA GLN A 170 3.65 -11.82 4.33
C GLN A 170 3.89 -10.62 3.40
N ASP A 171 5.12 -10.39 2.93
CA ASP A 171 5.45 -9.19 2.18
C ASP A 171 6.31 -9.47 0.93
N LYS A 172 6.58 -10.73 0.59
CA LYS A 172 7.31 -11.10 -0.62
C LYS A 172 6.45 -11.99 -1.49
N CYS A 173 6.82 -12.05 -2.76
CA CYS A 173 6.22 -12.93 -3.74
C CYS A 173 7.27 -13.91 -4.22
N ARG A 174 6.90 -15.18 -4.24
CA ARG A 174 7.69 -16.26 -4.82
C ARG A 174 7.03 -16.70 -6.12
N LYS A 175 7.78 -16.76 -7.22
CA LYS A 175 7.28 -17.33 -8.48
C LYS A 175 6.89 -18.79 -8.25
N THR A 176 5.70 -19.17 -8.68
CA THR A 176 5.31 -20.57 -8.70
C THR A 176 5.93 -21.16 -9.96
N ASP A 177 6.89 -22.07 -9.83
CA ASP A 177 7.39 -22.83 -10.99
C ASP A 177 6.23 -23.65 -11.55
N VAL A 178 5.60 -23.16 -12.61
CA VAL A 178 4.70 -23.96 -13.43
C VAL A 178 5.58 -24.81 -14.34
N ARG A 179 6.28 -25.79 -13.76
CA ARG A 179 6.76 -26.95 -14.50
C ARG A 179 5.90 -28.14 -14.08
N SER A 180 5.42 -28.86 -15.09
CA SER A 180 4.59 -30.08 -15.09
C SER A 180 3.14 -29.97 -14.61
N VAL A 181 2.25 -29.69 -15.57
CA VAL A 181 1.19 -30.67 -15.90
C VAL A 181 1.61 -31.34 -17.20
#